data_AF-A0A200QQ72-F1
#
_entry.id   AF-A0A200QQ72-F1
#
_cell.length_a   1.000
_cell.length_b   1.000
_cell.length_c   1.000
_cell.angle_alpha   90.00
_cell.angle_beta   90.00
_cell.angle_gamma   90.00
#
_symmetry.space_group_name_H-M   'P 1'
#
loop_
_entity.id
_entity.type
_entity.pdbx_description
1 polymer ?
#
loop_
_entity_poly.entity_id
_entity_poly.type
_entity_poly.pdbx_seq_one_letter_code
_entity_poly.pdbx_strand_id
1 'polypeptide(L)'
;MDSLAVEIEAIGSKIYLVLGLNKSTEGVVLGTPPVLSLLSSLLEEVVQKHEKLLETTKKKDDVTIFHSIRAPTLSIQQYMDRIFKYAGFSSSCFIVAYIYMDRFLQRVDVHLTSLNVHRLLITSLMIAAKFIDDSLSVIITEHQHYIYMLNNNSMQ
;
A
#
# COMPACT_ATOMS: atom_id res chain seq x y z
N MET A 1 37.86 0.03 7.24
CA MET A 1 36.68 0.22 6.38
C MET A 1 35.58 -0.79 6.72
N ASP A 2 35.91 -2.02 7.11
CA ASP A 2 34.93 -3.07 7.46
C ASP A 2 34.04 -2.79 8.68
N SER A 3 34.52 -2.07 9.69
CA SER A 3 33.73 -1.78 10.90
C SER A 3 32.50 -0.88 10.64
N LEU A 4 32.60 0.05 9.69
CA LEU A 4 31.49 0.95 9.33
C LEU A 4 30.41 0.23 8.51
N ALA A 5 30.82 -0.73 7.68
CA ALA A 5 29.88 -1.55 6.90
C ALA A 5 29.01 -2.43 7.82
N VAL A 6 29.63 -3.04 8.84
CA VAL A 6 28.93 -3.86 9.85
C VAL A 6 27.98 -3.00 10.69
N GLU A 7 28.34 -1.77 11.03
CA GLU A 7 27.46 -0.83 11.74
C GLU A 7 26.25 -0.41 10.90
N ILE A 8 26.46 -0.09 9.62
CA ILE A 8 25.37 0.26 8.69
C ILE A 8 24.43 -0.93 8.47
N GLU A 9 24.96 -2.15 8.34
CA GLU A 9 24.16 -3.37 8.19
C GLU A 9 23.35 -3.67 9.47
N ALA A 10 23.95 -3.47 10.65
CA ALA A 10 23.27 -3.62 11.93
C ALA A 10 22.17 -2.56 12.14
N ILE A 11 22.43 -1.31 11.75
CA ILE A 11 21.44 -0.22 11.78
C ILE A 11 20.29 -0.51 10.80
N GLY A 12 20.61 -0.94 9.58
CA GLY A 12 19.63 -1.34 8.58
C GLY A 12 18.73 -2.46 9.11
N SER A 13 19.33 -3.52 9.64
CA SER A 13 18.61 -4.65 10.25
C SER A 13 17.67 -4.22 11.38
N LYS A 14 18.12 -3.29 12.24
CA LYS A 14 17.29 -2.73 13.32
C LYS A 14 16.12 -1.88 12.80
N ILE A 15 16.35 -1.09 11.74
CA ILE A 15 15.28 -0.31 11.08
C ILE A 15 14.26 -1.26 10.45
N TYR A 16 14.72 -2.29 9.73
CA TYR A 16 13.83 -3.30 9.15
C TYR A 16 13.00 -4.04 10.22
N LEU A 17 13.59 -4.35 11.38
CA LEU A 17 12.86 -4.93 12.50
C LEU A 17 11.81 -3.99 13.08
N VAL A 18 12.17 -2.74 13.35
CA VAL A 18 11.26 -1.72 13.90
C VAL A 18 10.08 -1.45 12.95
N LEU A 19 10.33 -1.46 11.64
CA LEU A 19 9.30 -1.29 10.62
C LEU A 19 8.44 -2.55 10.39
N GLY A 20 8.82 -3.70 10.97
CA GLY A 20 8.13 -4.98 10.79
C GLY A 20 8.36 -5.61 9.41
N LEU A 21 9.56 -5.43 8.84
CA LEU A 21 9.95 -5.88 7.51
C LEU A 21 10.75 -7.18 7.50
N ASN A 22 11.39 -7.57 8.61
CA ASN A 22 12.03 -8.88 8.75
C ASN A 22 11.13 -9.86 9.52
N LYS A 23 11.08 -11.12 9.06
CA LYS A 23 10.48 -12.23 9.81
C LYS A 23 11.61 -13.02 10.45
N SER A 24 12.12 -12.58 11.58
CA SER A 24 13.15 -13.35 12.31
C SER A 24 12.82 -13.44 13.80
N THR A 25 11.62 -13.91 14.14
CA THR A 25 11.34 -14.62 15.39
C THR A 25 10.05 -15.41 15.21
N GLU A 26 10.16 -16.74 15.28
CA GLU A 26 9.06 -17.62 15.67
C GLU A 26 8.54 -17.12 17.02
N GLY A 27 7.44 -16.37 17.03
CA GLY A 27 6.91 -15.79 18.26
C GLY A 27 6.14 -14.49 18.05
N VAL A 28 4.87 -14.64 17.68
CA VAL A 28 3.77 -13.69 17.92
C VAL A 28 4.06 -12.20 17.65
N VAL A 29 3.80 -11.75 16.42
CA VAL A 29 3.32 -10.38 16.19
C VAL A 29 1.87 -10.47 15.71
N LEU A 30 0.94 -10.45 16.66
CA LEU A 30 -0.51 -10.45 16.45
C LEU A 30 -1.02 -9.04 16.08
N GLY A 31 -0.25 -8.26 15.32
CA GLY A 31 -0.53 -6.85 15.05
C GLY A 31 -0.12 -6.43 13.64
N THR A 32 -0.81 -5.43 13.09
CA THR A 32 -0.43 -4.79 11.83
C THR A 32 1.01 -4.25 11.94
N PRO A 33 1.91 -4.52 10.97
CA PRO A 33 3.25 -3.97 10.94
C PRO A 33 3.24 -2.42 10.98
N PRO A 34 4.11 -1.77 11.77
CA PRO A 34 4.15 -0.31 11.87
C PRO A 34 4.36 0.42 10.55
N VAL A 35 5.00 -0.23 9.56
CA VAL A 35 5.15 0.36 8.23
C VAL A 35 3.82 0.61 7.52
N LEU A 36 2.76 -0.18 7.80
CA LEU A 36 1.45 0.05 7.19
C LEU A 36 0.83 1.35 7.70
N SER A 37 0.94 1.65 9.00
CA SER A 37 0.42 2.90 9.54
C SER A 37 1.16 4.12 9.01
N LEU A 38 2.49 4.02 8.91
CA LEU A 38 3.30 5.06 8.28
C LEU A 38 2.87 5.31 6.83
N LEU A 39 2.75 4.24 6.04
CA LEU A 39 2.35 4.35 4.63
C LEU A 39 0.92 4.88 4.47
N SER A 40 -0.01 4.49 5.34
CA SER A 40 -1.37 5.04 5.33
C SER A 40 -1.36 6.54 5.59
N SER A 41 -0.66 7.00 6.64
CA SER A 41 -0.56 8.44 6.95
C SER A 41 0.06 9.23 5.81
N LEU A 42 1.10 8.69 5.16
CA LEU A 42 1.72 9.32 3.99
C LEU A 42 0.74 9.42 2.81
N LEU A 43 -0.03 8.35 2.53
CA LEU A 43 -1.02 8.36 1.46
C LEU A 43 -2.16 9.34 1.76
N GLU A 44 -2.63 9.41 3.00
CA GLU A 44 -3.64 10.38 3.44
C GLU A 44 -3.16 11.82 3.26
N GLU A 45 -1.90 12.12 3.63
CA GLU A 45 -1.30 13.45 3.45
C GLU A 45 -1.21 13.83 1.97
N VAL A 46 -0.78 12.91 1.11
CA VAL A 46 -0.68 13.13 -0.34
C VAL A 46 -2.06 13.38 -0.95
N VAL A 47 -3.07 12.58 -0.58
CA VAL A 47 -4.46 12.77 -1.03
C VAL A 47 -4.98 14.16 -0.65
N GLN A 48 -4.82 14.57 0.62
CA GLN A 48 -5.27 15.87 1.09
C GLN A 48 -4.61 17.03 0.34
N LYS A 49 -3.29 16.93 0.11
CA LYS A 49 -2.53 17.96 -0.62
C LYS A 49 -2.99 18.07 -2.07
N HIS A 50 -3.21 16.95 -2.73
CA HIS A 50 -3.67 16.89 -4.11
C HIS A 50 -5.11 17.39 -4.28
N GLU A 51 -6.04 16.99 -3.42
CA GLU A 51 -7.42 17.47 -3.46
C GLU A 51 -7.49 18.99 -3.24
N LYS A 52 -6.74 19.52 -2.27
CA LYS A 52 -6.62 20.97 -2.05
C LYS A 52 -6.03 21.70 -3.27
N LEU A 53 -5.06 21.10 -3.95
CA LEU A 53 -4.49 21.68 -5.17
C LEU A 53 -5.53 21.73 -6.31
N LEU A 54 -6.33 20.68 -6.48
CA LEU A 54 -7.40 20.63 -7.48
C LEU A 54 -8.48 21.69 -7.19
N GLU A 55 -8.88 21.86 -5.93
CA GLU A 55 -9.83 22.90 -5.52
C GLU A 55 -9.32 24.32 -5.82
N THR A 56 -8.06 24.60 -5.49
CA THR A 56 -7.47 25.94 -5.69
C THR A 56 -7.25 26.28 -7.17
N THR A 57 -6.89 25.29 -7.99
CA THR A 57 -6.59 25.50 -9.41
C THR A 57 -7.83 25.45 -10.30
N LYS A 58 -8.97 24.96 -9.79
CA LYS A 58 -10.17 24.61 -10.59
C LYS A 58 -9.85 23.71 -11.79
N LYS A 59 -8.71 23.00 -11.76
CA LYS A 59 -8.32 22.05 -12.80
C LYS A 59 -9.19 20.81 -12.62
N LYS A 60 -9.81 20.35 -13.70
CA LYS A 60 -10.52 19.08 -13.68
C LYS A 60 -9.47 17.96 -13.66
N ASP A 61 -9.59 17.06 -12.69
CA ASP A 61 -8.73 15.87 -12.64
C ASP A 61 -9.09 14.95 -13.82
N ASP A 62 -8.07 14.43 -14.48
CA ASP A 62 -8.27 13.54 -15.62
C ASP A 62 -8.74 12.17 -15.10
N VAL A 63 -9.97 11.80 -15.48
CA VAL A 63 -10.61 10.58 -14.98
C VAL A 63 -9.91 9.36 -15.56
N THR A 64 -9.15 8.67 -14.70
CA THR A 64 -8.52 7.38 -15.01
C THR A 64 -9.44 6.19 -14.68
N ILE A 65 -9.08 4.99 -15.15
CA ILE A 65 -9.75 3.72 -14.81
C ILE A 65 -9.74 3.40 -13.30
N PHE A 66 -8.91 4.09 -12.53
CA PHE A 66 -8.80 3.92 -11.09
C PHE A 66 -9.78 4.80 -10.32
N HIS A 67 -10.48 5.73 -10.96
CA HIS A 67 -11.48 6.55 -10.30
C HIS A 67 -12.74 5.74 -10.00
N SER A 68 -13.14 5.72 -8.73
CA SER A 68 -14.41 5.17 -8.29
C SER A 68 -15.52 6.21 -8.46
N ILE A 69 -16.74 5.72 -8.70
CA ILE A 69 -17.96 6.56 -8.75
C ILE A 69 -18.22 7.23 -7.39
N ARG A 70 -17.84 6.55 -6.30
CA ARG A 70 -17.91 7.06 -4.93
C ARG A 70 -16.67 6.64 -4.16
N ALA A 71 -16.15 7.51 -3.30
CA ALA A 71 -15.11 7.14 -2.36
C ALA A 71 -15.60 6.00 -1.45
N PRO A 72 -14.78 4.97 -1.19
CA PRO A 72 -15.08 3.96 -0.18
C PRO A 72 -15.32 4.62 1.19
N THR A 73 -16.21 4.04 2.00
CA THR A 73 -16.46 4.50 3.38
C THR A 73 -15.35 4.09 4.36
N LEU A 74 -14.36 3.36 3.86
CA LEU A 74 -13.27 2.78 4.63
C LEU A 74 -12.07 3.73 4.56
N SER A 75 -11.35 3.92 5.67
CA SER A 75 -10.10 4.68 5.61
C SER A 75 -8.99 3.90 4.91
N ILE A 76 -7.97 4.60 4.43
CA ILE A 76 -6.80 3.97 3.79
C ILE A 76 -6.15 2.98 4.77
N GLN A 77 -6.02 3.36 6.05
CA GLN A 77 -5.48 2.51 7.10
C GLN A 77 -6.28 1.21 7.23
N GLN A 78 -7.61 1.33 7.41
CA GLN A 78 -8.48 0.18 7.58
C GLN A 78 -8.47 -0.73 6.35
N TYR A 79 -8.32 -0.16 5.16
CA TYR A 79 -8.19 -0.92 3.92
C TYR A 79 -6.88 -1.69 3.86
N MET A 80 -5.75 -1.04 4.18
CA MET A 80 -4.43 -1.67 4.25
C MET A 80 -4.40 -2.80 5.30
N ASP A 81 -4.98 -2.56 6.47
CA ASP A 81 -5.10 -3.56 7.55
C ASP A 81 -5.88 -4.79 7.09
N ARG A 82 -7.02 -4.60 6.41
CA ARG A 82 -7.80 -5.70 5.84
C ARG A 82 -7.00 -6.46 4.79
N ILE A 83 -6.36 -5.75 3.87
CA ILE A 83 -5.53 -6.39 2.84
C ILE A 83 -4.42 -7.22 3.48
N PHE A 84 -3.72 -6.69 4.48
CA PHE A 84 -2.67 -7.41 5.19
C PHE A 84 -3.19 -8.66 5.90
N LYS A 85 -4.29 -8.52 6.65
CA LYS A 85 -4.88 -9.60 7.44
C LYS A 85 -5.41 -10.74 6.58
N TYR A 86 -6.01 -10.39 5.44
CA TYR A 86 -6.81 -11.32 4.66
C TYR A 86 -6.05 -11.81 3.42
N ALA A 87 -5.35 -10.93 2.68
CA ALA A 87 -4.70 -11.30 1.42
C ALA A 87 -3.29 -11.89 1.60
N GLY A 88 -2.72 -11.83 2.80
CA GLY A 88 -1.44 -12.48 3.12
C GLY A 88 -0.20 -11.82 2.50
N PHE A 89 -0.31 -10.61 1.96
CA PHE A 89 0.85 -9.89 1.42
C PHE A 89 1.91 -9.62 2.49
N SER A 90 3.18 -9.81 2.12
CA SER A 90 4.32 -9.38 2.93
C SER A 90 4.35 -7.86 3.13
N SER A 91 4.88 -7.40 4.27
CA SER A 91 5.03 -5.96 4.57
C SER A 91 5.94 -5.23 3.56
N SER A 92 6.94 -5.93 3.00
CA SER A 92 7.76 -5.43 1.89
C SER A 92 6.96 -5.15 0.61
N CYS A 93 5.91 -5.94 0.33
CA CYS A 93 5.02 -5.73 -0.81
C CYS A 93 4.33 -4.37 -0.75
N PHE A 94 3.92 -3.91 0.43
CA PHE A 94 3.31 -2.60 0.64
C PHE A 94 4.26 -1.44 0.33
N ILE A 95 5.55 -1.58 0.68
CA ILE A 95 6.56 -0.57 0.35
C ILE A 95 6.72 -0.46 -1.17
N VAL A 96 6.84 -1.59 -1.86
CA VAL A 96 7.03 -1.58 -3.32
C VAL A 96 5.77 -1.10 -4.03
N ALA A 97 4.59 -1.45 -3.54
CA ALA A 97 3.33 -0.90 -4.04
C ALA A 97 3.28 0.63 -3.92
N TYR A 98 3.74 1.20 -2.79
CA TYR A 98 3.84 2.65 -2.63
C TYR A 98 4.78 3.28 -3.67
N ILE A 99 5.95 2.67 -3.91
CA ILE A 99 6.89 3.12 -4.95
C ILE A 99 6.24 3.06 -6.36
N TYR A 100 5.46 2.02 -6.65
CA TYR A 100 4.74 1.91 -7.92
C TYR A 100 3.67 2.99 -8.08
N MET A 101 2.93 3.33 -7.02
CA MET A 101 1.98 4.44 -7.05
C MET A 101 2.68 5.77 -7.30
N ASP A 102 3.75 6.08 -6.55
CA ASP A 102 4.50 7.33 -6.72
C ASP A 102 5.03 7.48 -8.17
N ARG A 103 5.62 6.41 -8.71
CA ARG A 103 6.09 6.39 -10.11
C ARG A 103 4.95 6.56 -11.11
N PHE A 104 3.79 5.98 -10.86
CA PHE A 104 2.62 6.11 -11.74
C PHE A 104 2.12 7.56 -11.76
N LEU A 105 1.97 8.18 -10.59
CA LEU A 105 1.50 9.57 -10.46
C LEU A 105 2.44 10.54 -11.18
N GLN A 106 3.75 10.37 -11.05
CA GLN A 106 4.76 11.19 -11.73
C GLN A 106 4.74 11.06 -13.26
N ARG A 107 4.32 9.90 -13.80
CA ARG A 107 4.36 9.60 -15.24
C ARG A 107 3.09 9.97 -15.97
N VAL A 108 1.93 9.85 -15.32
CA VAL A 108 0.62 10.02 -15.95
C VAL A 108 0.04 11.43 -15.68
N ASP A 109 0.70 12.24 -14.85
CA ASP A 109 0.22 13.58 -14.43
C ASP A 109 -1.19 13.54 -13.81
N VAL A 110 -1.45 12.50 -13.01
CA VAL A 110 -2.73 12.27 -12.34
C VAL A 110 -2.59 12.58 -10.85
N HIS A 111 -3.64 13.15 -10.27
CA HIS A 111 -3.67 13.47 -8.86
C HIS A 111 -4.20 12.28 -8.05
N LEU A 112 -3.53 11.94 -6.97
CA LEU A 112 -4.04 10.96 -6.01
C LEU A 112 -5.20 11.59 -5.22
N THR A 113 -6.38 10.97 -5.25
CA THR A 113 -7.59 11.46 -4.57
C THR A 113 -8.27 10.33 -3.80
N SER A 114 -9.21 10.69 -2.92
CA SER A 114 -10.06 9.73 -2.20
C SER A 114 -10.83 8.77 -3.12
N LEU A 115 -11.07 9.17 -4.38
CA LEU A 115 -11.78 8.38 -5.38
C LEU A 115 -10.91 7.29 -6.02
N ASN A 116 -9.59 7.48 -6.08
CA ASN A 116 -8.68 6.60 -6.82
C ASN A 116 -7.65 5.86 -5.96
N VAL A 117 -7.33 6.36 -4.76
CA VAL A 117 -6.27 5.82 -3.89
C VAL A 117 -6.46 4.33 -3.57
N HIS A 118 -7.68 3.90 -3.25
CA HIS A 118 -7.96 2.50 -2.89
C HIS A 118 -7.71 1.54 -4.07
N ARG A 119 -8.21 1.90 -5.26
CA ARG A 119 -8.05 1.09 -6.47
C ARG A 119 -6.60 1.07 -6.96
N LEU A 120 -5.91 2.20 -6.89
CA LEU A 120 -4.49 2.29 -7.21
C LEU A 120 -3.64 1.45 -6.26
N LEU A 121 -3.94 1.49 -4.96
CA LEU A 121 -3.22 0.74 -3.95
C LEU A 121 -3.31 -0.77 -4.16
N ILE A 122 -4.50 -1.33 -4.29
CA ILE A 122 -4.66 -2.78 -4.50
C ILE A 122 -4.04 -3.23 -5.82
N THR A 123 -4.17 -2.42 -6.89
CA THR A 123 -3.54 -2.73 -8.18
C THR A 123 -2.01 -2.76 -8.05
N SER A 124 -1.44 -1.77 -7.38
CA SER A 124 0.01 -1.68 -7.16
C SER A 124 0.53 -2.82 -6.28
N LEU A 125 -0.24 -3.22 -5.26
CA LEU A 125 0.04 -4.39 -4.41
C LEU A 125 0.02 -5.69 -5.20
N MET A 126 -0.97 -5.88 -6.09
CA MET A 126 -1.01 -7.08 -6.94
C MET A 126 0.21 -7.16 -7.87
N ILE A 127 0.62 -6.02 -8.45
CA ILE A 127 1.82 -5.96 -9.28
C ILE A 127 3.05 -6.26 -8.43
N ALA A 128 3.20 -5.65 -7.26
CA ALA A 128 4.34 -5.88 -6.37
C ALA A 128 4.43 -7.34 -5.92
N ALA A 129 3.31 -7.95 -5.52
CA ALA A 129 3.25 -9.33 -5.08
C ALA A 129 3.69 -10.31 -6.17
N LYS A 130 3.35 -10.04 -7.44
CA LYS A 130 3.77 -10.86 -8.57
C LYS A 130 5.31 -10.98 -8.69
N PHE A 131 6.06 -9.98 -8.22
CA PHE A 131 7.52 -9.95 -8.34
C PHE A 131 8.26 -10.24 -7.04
N ILE A 132 7.65 -9.97 -5.89
CA ILE A 132 8.31 -10.07 -4.57
C ILE A 132 7.97 -11.37 -3.86
N ASP A 133 6.79 -11.92 -4.14
CA ASP A 133 6.23 -13.00 -3.34
C ASP A 133 5.97 -14.21 -4.23
N ASP A 134 7.00 -15.06 -4.34
CA ASP A 134 6.98 -16.28 -5.17
C ASP A 134 5.77 -17.18 -4.83
N SER A 135 5.31 -17.13 -3.58
CA SER A 135 4.20 -17.94 -3.04
C SER A 135 2.82 -17.41 -3.42
N LEU A 136 2.71 -16.09 -3.68
CA LEU A 136 1.45 -15.38 -3.90
C LEU A 136 1.09 -15.27 -5.38
N SER A 137 2.03 -15.61 -6.27
CA SER A 137 1.83 -15.63 -7.72
C SER A 137 0.65 -16.52 -8.17
N VAL A 138 0.26 -17.52 -7.36
CA VAL A 138 -0.87 -18.43 -7.64
C VAL A 138 -2.24 -17.83 -7.26
N ILE A 139 -2.35 -17.02 -6.19
CA ILE A 139 -3.63 -16.48 -5.68
C ILE A 139 -4.17 -15.35 -6.56
N ILE A 140 -3.29 -14.61 -7.25
CA ILE A 140 -3.62 -13.49 -8.13
C ILE A 140 -4.52 -13.92 -9.31
N THR A 141 -4.48 -15.20 -9.70
CA THR A 141 -5.23 -15.74 -10.85
C THR A 141 -6.61 -16.29 -10.49
N GLU A 142 -6.78 -16.85 -9.28
CA GLU A 142 -7.98 -17.61 -8.90
C GLU A 142 -9.04 -16.78 -8.15
N HIS A 143 -8.65 -15.74 -7.40
CA HIS A 143 -9.56 -15.11 -6.45
C HIS A 143 -9.98 -13.68 -6.80
N GLN A 144 -10.76 -13.53 -7.88
CA GLN A 144 -11.65 -12.37 -8.06
C GLN A 144 -12.59 -12.16 -6.85
N HIS A 145 -12.91 -13.24 -6.14
CA HIS A 145 -13.76 -13.25 -4.95
C HIS A 145 -13.16 -12.46 -3.77
N TYR A 146 -11.83 -12.41 -3.62
CA TYR A 146 -11.19 -11.77 -2.47
C TYR A 146 -11.13 -10.25 -2.61
N ILE A 147 -10.86 -9.76 -3.83
CA ILE A 147 -10.96 -8.33 -4.17
C ILE A 147 -12.42 -7.86 -4.09
N TYR A 148 -13.37 -8.71 -4.47
CA TYR A 148 -14.80 -8.46 -4.30
C TYR A 148 -15.19 -8.36 -2.81
N MET A 149 -14.65 -9.22 -1.95
CA MET A 149 -14.86 -9.20 -0.50
C MET A 149 -14.21 -8.01 0.20
N LEU A 150 -13.08 -7.49 -0.30
CA LEU A 150 -12.42 -6.30 0.24
C LEU A 150 -13.16 -5.00 -0.12
N ASN A 151 -13.84 -4.97 -1.26
CA ASN A 151 -14.59 -3.80 -1.75
C ASN A 151 -16.03 -3.70 -1.22
N ASN A 152 -16.60 -4.78 -0.70
CA ASN A 152 -17.92 -4.78 -0.08
C ASN A 152 -17.80 -4.82 1.44
N ASN A 153 -18.56 -3.97 2.14
CA ASN A 153 -18.64 -3.92 3.62
C ASN A 153 -19.29 -5.17 4.26
N SER A 154 -19.28 -6.33 3.58
CA SER A 154 -20.02 -7.55 3.93
C SER A 154 -19.19 -8.58 4.72
N MET A 155 -18.21 -8.14 5.52
CA MET A 155 -17.65 -8.96 6.60
C MET A 155 -18.01 -8.34 7.95
N GLN A 156 -19.28 -8.54 8.33
CA GLN A 156 -19.66 -8.67 9.74
C GLN A 156 -19.62 -10.16 10.10
#